data_AF-W9VUP3-F1
#
_entry.id   AF-W9VUP3-F1
#
_cell.length_a   1.000
_cell.length_b   1.000
_cell.length_c   1.000
_cell.angle_alpha   90.00
_cell.angle_beta   90.00
_cell.angle_gamma   90.00
#
_symmetry.space_group_name_H-M   'P 1'
#
loop_
_entity.id
_entity.type
_entity.pdbx_description
1 polymer ?
#
loop_
_entity_poly.entity_id
_entity_poly.type
_entity_poly.pdbx_seq_one_letter_code
_entity_poly.pdbx_strand_id
1 'polypeptide(L)'
;MASTKATSTSNGTKSSCAASLNSAQLKRLLAGPTVTILFRNKTDTDGDDVRVVYEDFPKNVATAFSTKWEAELSPTEGVVGNIKNSTHQTIVVSGADGDTWRKILDWMIRCCQGFGYAQVPNRKLKPYAYQFFIHECAASIGCDILKKRARKRMVLLSVEQIHSEDVRALWLVEPPNEKMRTFLVEHIAIRFWEKRLRAKSAFWTLREEFSDLHDRINLFIAELNGGPADVARGYGPTRLETQGHKKTARNISAVKVEEQSNVQRPTNAKRENKTVTLKPHIVRKATSKTPAYAKLDLASIGVTREKFCGPRY
;
A
#
# COMPACT_ATOMS: atom_id res chain seq x y z
N MET A 1 41.26 -9.06 -39.16
CA MET A 1 41.50 -8.99 -37.71
C MET A 1 40.34 -8.26 -37.05
N ALA A 2 39.71 -8.94 -36.08
CA ALA A 2 38.69 -8.54 -35.10
C ALA A 2 37.76 -7.34 -35.41
N SER A 3 36.52 -7.64 -35.79
CA SER A 3 35.36 -6.74 -35.62
C SER A 3 34.60 -7.19 -34.37
N THR A 4 34.77 -6.48 -33.26
CA THR A 4 34.04 -6.70 -32.00
C THR A 4 32.63 -6.15 -32.12
N LYS A 5 31.66 -7.05 -32.25
CA LYS A 5 30.22 -6.76 -32.23
C LYS A 5 29.78 -6.63 -30.77
N ALA A 6 29.47 -5.40 -30.35
CA ALA A 6 28.92 -5.13 -29.02
C ALA A 6 27.49 -5.71 -28.94
N THR A 7 27.31 -6.72 -28.09
CA THR A 7 26.01 -7.27 -27.73
C THR A 7 25.38 -6.36 -26.68
N SER A 8 24.42 -5.54 -27.09
CA SER A 8 23.58 -4.75 -26.19
C SER A 8 22.51 -5.67 -25.57
N THR A 9 22.80 -6.20 -24.38
CA THR A 9 21.83 -6.94 -23.58
C THR A 9 20.80 -5.96 -23.02
N SER A 10 19.68 -5.76 -23.72
CA SER A 10 18.52 -5.06 -23.15
C SER A 10 17.80 -6.01 -22.19
N ASN A 11 18.09 -5.88 -20.90
CA ASN A 11 17.28 -6.47 -19.84
C ASN A 11 15.95 -5.69 -19.74
N GLY A 12 15.08 -5.88 -20.74
CA GLY A 12 13.71 -5.40 -20.72
C GLY A 12 12.91 -6.22 -19.73
N THR A 13 12.73 -5.70 -18.51
CA THR A 13 11.83 -6.30 -17.53
C THR A 13 10.42 -6.30 -18.15
N LYS A 14 9.91 -7.47 -18.55
CA LYS A 14 8.54 -7.60 -19.06
C LYS A 14 7.58 -7.12 -17.97
N SER A 15 6.86 -6.03 -18.25
CA SER A 15 5.85 -5.46 -17.35
C SER A 15 4.55 -6.23 -17.49
N SER A 16 3.82 -6.43 -16.38
CA SER A 16 2.50 -7.08 -16.37
C SER A 16 1.51 -6.43 -17.34
N CYS A 17 0.79 -7.24 -18.14
CA CYS A 17 -0.18 -6.79 -19.15
C CYS A 17 -1.35 -5.98 -18.57
N ALA A 18 -1.72 -6.20 -17.29
CA ALA A 18 -2.78 -5.45 -16.63
C ALA A 18 -2.56 -3.93 -16.69
N ALA A 19 -1.30 -3.47 -16.67
CA ALA A 19 -0.95 -2.05 -16.60
C ALA A 19 -1.45 -1.25 -17.81
N SER A 20 -1.59 -1.90 -18.97
CA SER A 20 -2.05 -1.31 -20.22
C SER A 20 -3.56 -1.43 -20.47
N LEU A 21 -4.30 -2.16 -19.62
CA LEU A 21 -5.72 -2.41 -19.83
C LEU A 21 -6.60 -1.28 -19.28
N ASN A 22 -7.65 -0.95 -20.02
CA ASN A 22 -8.71 -0.05 -19.56
C ASN A 22 -9.72 -0.78 -18.65
N SER A 23 -10.63 -0.04 -18.02
CA SER A 23 -11.61 -0.60 -17.08
C SER A 23 -12.54 -1.66 -17.69
N ALA A 24 -12.94 -1.48 -18.95
CA ALA A 24 -13.79 -2.44 -19.65
C ALA A 24 -13.04 -3.75 -19.98
N GLN A 25 -11.77 -3.65 -20.38
CA GLN A 25 -10.90 -4.79 -20.61
C GLN A 25 -10.61 -5.55 -19.31
N LEU A 26 -10.34 -4.83 -18.22
CA LEU A 26 -10.16 -5.44 -16.89
C LEU A 26 -11.39 -6.23 -16.45
N LYS A 27 -12.61 -5.73 -16.73
CA LYS A 27 -13.86 -6.44 -16.42
C LYS A 27 -14.01 -7.76 -17.16
N ARG A 28 -13.52 -7.85 -18.40
CA ARG A 28 -13.56 -9.09 -19.19
C ARG A 28 -12.68 -10.19 -18.61
N LEU A 29 -11.68 -9.84 -17.79
CA LEU A 29 -10.79 -10.83 -17.15
C LEU A 29 -11.49 -11.70 -16.11
N LEU A 30 -12.64 -11.28 -15.58
CA LEU A 30 -13.40 -12.09 -14.62
C LEU A 30 -14.08 -13.31 -15.26
N ALA A 31 -14.24 -13.31 -16.58
CA ALA A 31 -14.81 -14.44 -17.30
C ALA A 31 -13.71 -15.45 -17.69
N GLY A 32 -14.06 -16.73 -17.78
CA GLY A 32 -13.19 -17.78 -18.32
C GLY A 32 -12.84 -18.86 -17.30
N PRO A 33 -11.76 -19.62 -17.55
CA PRO A 33 -11.37 -20.74 -16.69
C PRO A 33 -10.86 -20.25 -15.32
N THR A 34 -11.03 -21.10 -14.31
CA THR A 34 -10.58 -20.85 -12.94
C THR A 34 -9.36 -21.70 -12.57
N VAL A 35 -8.63 -21.25 -11.56
CA VAL A 35 -7.47 -21.91 -10.98
C VAL A 35 -7.58 -21.92 -9.46
N THR A 36 -7.07 -22.96 -8.83
CA THR A 36 -6.99 -23.06 -7.38
C THR A 36 -5.66 -22.49 -6.91
N ILE A 37 -5.70 -21.60 -5.92
CA ILE A 37 -4.50 -21.00 -5.32
C ILE A 37 -4.32 -21.54 -3.92
N LEU A 38 -3.20 -22.21 -3.73
CA LEU A 38 -2.76 -22.83 -2.51
C LEU A 38 -1.66 -21.99 -1.87
N PHE A 39 -1.66 -21.89 -0.55
CA PHE A 39 -0.62 -21.25 0.24
C PHE A 39 0.20 -22.30 0.99
N ARG A 40 1.51 -22.25 0.81
CA ARG A 40 2.48 -23.01 1.59
C ARG A 40 3.13 -22.10 2.61
N ASN A 41 3.01 -22.46 3.88
CA ASN A 41 3.70 -21.79 4.96
C ASN A 41 5.21 -22.06 4.88
N LYS A 42 6.03 -21.06 5.22
CA LYS A 42 7.50 -21.15 5.08
C LYS A 42 8.15 -22.07 6.12
N THR A 43 7.49 -22.28 7.27
CA THR A 43 8.05 -23.04 8.40
C THR A 43 7.86 -24.55 8.26
N ASP A 44 7.00 -25.00 7.34
CA ASP A 44 6.67 -26.40 7.21
C ASP A 44 7.56 -27.05 6.15
N THR A 45 8.69 -27.60 6.60
CA THR A 45 9.65 -28.34 5.77
C THR A 45 9.11 -29.70 5.29
N ASP A 46 8.07 -30.24 5.92
CA ASP A 46 7.51 -31.56 5.61
C ASP A 46 6.41 -31.56 4.54
N GLY A 47 6.19 -30.44 3.85
CA GLY A 47 5.41 -30.41 2.60
C GLY A 47 3.89 -30.60 2.72
N ASP A 48 3.38 -31.02 3.89
CA ASP A 48 1.97 -31.40 4.09
C ASP A 48 1.02 -30.24 4.43
N ASP A 49 1.51 -29.10 4.96
CA ASP A 49 0.63 -28.01 5.41
C ASP A 49 0.37 -26.96 4.30
N VAL A 50 -0.33 -27.40 3.26
CA VAL A 50 -0.79 -26.54 2.16
C VAL A 50 -2.25 -26.16 2.36
N ARG A 51 -2.54 -24.86 2.44
CA ARG A 51 -3.90 -24.34 2.69
C ARG A 51 -4.49 -23.70 1.45
N VAL A 52 -5.76 -23.98 1.16
CA VAL A 52 -6.46 -23.33 0.05
C VAL A 52 -6.75 -21.87 0.40
N VAL A 53 -6.29 -20.94 -0.44
CA VAL A 53 -6.60 -19.50 -0.31
C VAL A 53 -7.80 -19.12 -1.17
N TYR A 54 -7.85 -19.66 -2.40
CA TYR A 54 -8.95 -19.52 -3.35
C TYR A 54 -9.13 -20.81 -4.15
N GLU A 55 -10.37 -21.27 -4.29
CA GLU A 55 -10.69 -22.47 -5.11
C GLU A 55 -10.88 -22.11 -6.59
N ASP A 56 -11.63 -21.03 -6.85
CA ASP A 56 -12.07 -20.62 -8.19
C ASP A 56 -11.53 -19.25 -8.60
N PHE A 57 -10.21 -19.05 -8.55
CA PHE A 57 -9.63 -17.77 -8.95
C PHE A 57 -9.62 -17.63 -10.48
N PRO A 58 -10.09 -16.51 -11.08
CA PRO A 58 -10.09 -16.38 -12.54
C PRO A 58 -8.68 -16.40 -13.14
N LYS A 59 -8.41 -17.36 -14.02
CA LYS A 59 -7.10 -17.55 -14.67
C LYS A 59 -6.64 -16.30 -15.41
N ASN A 60 -7.56 -15.65 -16.12
CA ASN A 60 -7.28 -14.44 -16.89
C ASN A 60 -6.87 -13.26 -16.01
N VAL A 61 -7.37 -13.18 -14.77
CA VAL A 61 -6.89 -12.19 -13.79
C VAL A 61 -5.48 -12.54 -13.33
N ALA A 62 -5.22 -13.81 -13.03
CA ALA A 62 -3.90 -14.27 -12.61
C ALA A 62 -2.83 -13.91 -13.64
N THR A 63 -3.03 -14.31 -14.90
CA THR A 63 -2.05 -14.08 -15.98
C THR A 63 -1.90 -12.60 -16.34
N ALA A 64 -2.98 -11.81 -16.29
CA ALA A 64 -2.88 -10.38 -16.59
C ALA A 64 -2.07 -9.61 -15.54
N PHE A 65 -2.22 -9.95 -14.26
CA PHE A 65 -1.57 -9.24 -13.14
C PHE A 65 -0.19 -9.78 -12.77
N SER A 66 0.12 -11.03 -13.11
CA SER A 66 1.35 -11.72 -12.73
C SER A 66 2.09 -12.25 -13.96
N THR A 67 3.28 -11.72 -14.21
CA THR A 67 4.16 -12.22 -15.29
C THR A 67 4.66 -13.64 -15.02
N LYS A 68 4.78 -14.02 -13.73
CA LYS A 68 5.12 -15.38 -13.32
C LYS A 68 4.00 -16.37 -13.65
N TRP A 69 2.77 -16.07 -13.25
CA TRP A 69 1.62 -16.92 -13.54
C TRP A 69 1.27 -16.93 -15.03
N GLU A 70 1.49 -15.84 -15.75
CA GLU A 70 1.42 -15.84 -17.21
C GLU A 70 2.34 -16.90 -17.81
N ALA A 71 3.60 -16.96 -17.39
CA ALA A 71 4.55 -17.96 -17.86
C ALA A 71 4.18 -19.39 -17.44
N GLU A 72 3.71 -19.59 -16.21
CA GLU A 72 3.34 -20.91 -15.68
C GLU A 72 2.03 -21.47 -16.25
N LEU A 73 1.10 -20.59 -16.62
CA LEU A 73 -0.26 -20.96 -17.02
C LEU A 73 -0.53 -20.82 -18.52
N SER A 74 0.41 -20.25 -19.29
CA SER A 74 0.30 -20.16 -20.75
C SER A 74 0.24 -21.56 -21.38
N PRO A 75 -0.59 -21.77 -22.41
CA PRO A 75 -0.64 -23.05 -23.10
C PRO A 75 0.75 -23.36 -23.69
N THR A 76 1.32 -24.51 -23.35
CA THR A 76 2.54 -24.99 -24.01
C THR A 76 2.20 -25.30 -25.47
N GLU A 77 2.52 -24.38 -26.37
CA GLU A 77 2.38 -24.58 -27.82
C GLU A 77 3.27 -25.78 -28.23
N GLY A 78 2.66 -26.95 -28.44
CA GLY A 78 3.41 -28.11 -28.94
C GLY A 78 2.79 -29.50 -28.75
N VAL A 79 1.88 -29.71 -27.81
CA VAL A 79 1.27 -31.05 -27.64
C VAL A 79 -0.06 -31.13 -28.39
N VAL A 80 0.03 -31.23 -29.72
CA VAL A 80 -1.05 -31.76 -30.57
C VAL A 80 -1.13 -33.25 -30.28
N GLY A 81 -1.82 -33.60 -29.20
CA GLY A 81 -1.88 -34.97 -28.74
C GLY A 81 -2.83 -35.12 -27.57
N ASN A 82 -4.13 -35.03 -27.85
CA ASN A 82 -5.20 -35.80 -27.21
C ASN A 82 -5.11 -36.03 -25.68
N ILE A 83 -4.78 -35.01 -24.88
CA ILE A 83 -4.98 -35.05 -23.43
C ILE A 83 -6.25 -34.27 -23.12
N LYS A 84 -7.31 -35.05 -22.88
CA LYS A 84 -8.53 -34.63 -22.18
C LYS A 84 -8.16 -33.66 -21.04
N ASN A 85 -8.80 -32.49 -21.04
CA ASN A 85 -9.20 -31.72 -19.85
C ASN A 85 -8.41 -32.07 -18.57
N SER A 86 -7.17 -31.58 -18.42
CA SER A 86 -6.51 -31.66 -17.12
C SER A 86 -7.15 -30.64 -16.16
N THR A 87 -8.25 -31.08 -15.55
CA THR A 87 -8.68 -30.91 -14.16
C THR A 87 -7.85 -29.91 -13.33
N HIS A 88 -8.44 -28.76 -13.01
CA HIS A 88 -8.00 -27.77 -12.00
C HIS A 88 -6.50 -27.45 -11.96
N GLN A 89 -6.09 -26.43 -12.73
CA GLN A 89 -4.74 -25.86 -12.58
C GLN A 89 -4.59 -25.26 -11.17
N THR A 90 -3.52 -25.66 -10.50
CA THR A 90 -3.23 -25.28 -9.12
C THR A 90 -1.94 -24.48 -9.05
N ILE A 91 -1.98 -23.35 -8.35
CA ILE A 91 -0.84 -22.45 -8.15
C ILE A 91 -0.47 -22.47 -6.67
N VAL A 92 0.80 -22.70 -6.36
CA VAL A 92 1.30 -22.63 -4.99
C VAL A 92 2.02 -21.31 -4.77
N VAL A 93 1.55 -20.53 -3.80
CA VAL A 93 2.18 -19.30 -3.33
C VAL A 93 2.83 -19.52 -1.96
N SER A 94 3.90 -18.79 -1.69
CA SER A 94 4.60 -18.81 -0.40
C SER A 94 4.99 -17.38 -0.02
N GLY A 95 5.39 -17.16 1.24
CA GLY A 95 5.82 -15.85 1.71
C GLY A 95 5.04 -15.37 2.92
N ALA A 96 4.36 -14.23 2.80
CA ALA A 96 3.53 -13.66 3.86
C ALA A 96 2.38 -14.59 4.26
N ASP A 97 1.67 -14.27 5.34
CA ASP A 97 0.52 -15.06 5.80
C ASP A 97 -0.58 -15.25 4.73
N GLY A 98 -1.34 -16.34 4.84
CA GLY A 98 -2.43 -16.66 3.90
C GLY A 98 -3.51 -15.56 3.82
N ASP A 99 -3.72 -14.82 4.91
CA ASP A 99 -4.66 -13.69 4.93
C ASP A 99 -4.20 -12.52 4.06
N THR A 100 -2.89 -12.28 4.01
CA THR A 100 -2.28 -11.27 3.15
C THR A 100 -2.43 -11.68 1.69
N TRP A 101 -2.18 -12.95 1.37
CA TRP A 101 -2.45 -13.50 0.04
C TRP A 101 -3.92 -13.35 -0.35
N ARG A 102 -4.86 -13.71 0.53
CA ARG A 102 -6.29 -13.53 0.29
C ARG A 102 -6.62 -12.08 -0.06
N LYS A 103 -6.10 -11.11 0.70
CA LYS A 103 -6.31 -9.67 0.44
C LYS A 103 -5.67 -9.19 -0.87
N ILE A 104 -4.54 -9.75 -1.28
CA ILE A 104 -3.90 -9.45 -2.56
C ILE A 104 -4.76 -9.96 -3.72
N LEU A 105 -5.27 -11.18 -3.62
CA LEU A 105 -6.14 -11.79 -4.63
C LEU A 105 -7.49 -11.06 -4.72
N ASP A 106 -8.11 -10.74 -3.58
CA ASP A 106 -9.28 -9.86 -3.50
C ASP A 106 -9.02 -8.51 -4.17
N TRP A 107 -7.84 -7.93 -3.94
CA TRP A 107 -7.46 -6.68 -4.57
C TRP A 107 -7.40 -6.78 -6.10
N MET A 108 -6.85 -7.88 -6.64
CA MET A 108 -6.83 -8.12 -8.10
C MET A 108 -8.25 -8.22 -8.67
N ILE A 109 -9.12 -9.00 -8.02
CA ILE A 109 -10.53 -9.16 -8.43
C ILE A 109 -11.24 -7.80 -8.39
N ARG A 110 -11.05 -7.01 -7.33
CA ARG A 110 -11.65 -5.67 -7.19
C ARG A 110 -11.18 -4.71 -8.28
N CYS A 111 -9.93 -4.81 -8.75
CA CYS A 111 -9.46 -4.02 -9.88
C CYS A 111 -10.23 -4.33 -11.18
N CYS A 112 -10.78 -5.53 -11.30
CA CYS A 112 -11.56 -5.99 -12.43
C CYS A 112 -13.07 -5.70 -12.32
N GLN A 113 -13.56 -5.08 -11.24
CA GLN A 113 -14.99 -4.80 -11.08
C GLN A 113 -15.49 -3.58 -11.88
N GLY A 114 -14.62 -2.94 -12.68
CA GLY A 114 -14.97 -1.86 -13.61
C GLY A 114 -14.72 -0.44 -13.08
N PHE A 115 -14.30 -0.29 -11.83
CA PHE A 115 -13.95 1.02 -11.23
C PHE A 115 -12.46 1.39 -11.39
N GLY A 116 -11.74 0.63 -12.22
CA GLY A 116 -10.29 0.73 -12.33
C GLY A 116 -9.58 0.11 -11.13
N TYR A 117 -8.34 0.53 -10.88
CA TYR A 117 -7.52 -0.06 -9.85
C TYR A 117 -7.99 0.25 -8.44
N ALA A 118 -8.29 -0.80 -7.68
CA ALA A 118 -8.66 -0.69 -6.28
C ALA A 118 -7.51 -0.14 -5.42
N GLN A 119 -7.87 0.45 -4.28
CA GLN A 119 -6.88 0.86 -3.28
C GLN A 119 -6.15 -0.37 -2.72
N VAL A 120 -4.82 -0.28 -2.61
CA VAL A 120 -4.02 -1.36 -2.02
C VAL A 120 -4.53 -1.63 -0.60
N PRO A 121 -4.68 -2.91 -0.21
CA PRO A 121 -5.08 -3.26 1.14
C PRO A 121 -4.22 -2.53 2.17
N ASN A 122 -4.83 -2.10 3.27
CA ASN A 122 -4.12 -1.43 4.34
C ASN A 122 -4.57 -2.00 5.70
N ARG A 123 -3.61 -2.14 6.62
CA ARG A 123 -3.87 -2.58 7.99
C ARG A 123 -3.69 -1.38 8.92
N LYS A 124 -4.58 -1.24 9.92
CA LYS A 124 -4.48 -0.16 10.92
C LYS A 124 -3.24 -0.35 11.81
N LEU A 125 -3.00 -1.59 12.22
CA LEU A 125 -1.83 -1.98 13.00
C LEU A 125 -0.71 -2.42 12.07
N LYS A 126 0.52 -2.02 12.40
CA LYS A 126 1.74 -2.35 11.65
C LYS A 126 1.62 -2.02 10.15
N PRO A 127 1.30 -0.75 9.80
CA PRO A 127 1.04 -0.38 8.41
C PRO A 127 2.28 -0.49 7.53
N TYR A 128 3.49 -0.25 8.05
CA TYR A 128 4.71 -0.31 7.23
C TYR A 128 5.09 -1.76 6.93
N ALA A 129 5.11 -2.63 7.93
CA ALA A 129 5.40 -4.04 7.79
C ALA A 129 4.40 -4.73 6.85
N TYR A 130 3.11 -4.40 7.00
CA TYR A 130 2.08 -4.93 6.10
C TYR A 130 2.31 -4.54 4.63
N GLN A 131 2.68 -3.28 4.35
CA GLN A 131 3.00 -2.86 2.98
C GLN A 131 4.29 -3.50 2.45
N PHE A 132 5.28 -3.77 3.32
CA PHE A 132 6.46 -4.53 2.95
C PHE A 132 6.11 -5.97 2.54
N PHE A 133 5.27 -6.66 3.31
CA PHE A 133 4.84 -8.01 2.94
C PHE A 133 4.05 -8.04 1.63
N ILE A 134 3.18 -7.05 1.38
CA ILE A 134 2.52 -6.89 0.08
C ILE A 134 3.55 -6.68 -1.03
N HIS A 135 4.57 -5.85 -0.81
CA HIS A 135 5.63 -5.60 -1.78
C HIS A 135 6.38 -6.89 -2.14
N GLU A 136 6.79 -7.67 -1.14
CA GLU A 136 7.50 -8.94 -1.34
C GLU A 136 6.63 -9.98 -2.05
N CYS A 137 5.36 -10.11 -1.64
CA CYS A 137 4.42 -11.01 -2.31
C CYS A 137 4.22 -10.60 -3.77
N ALA A 138 4.00 -9.31 -4.03
CA ALA A 138 3.86 -8.77 -5.38
C ALA A 138 5.13 -8.99 -6.22
N ALA A 139 6.31 -8.85 -5.62
CA ALA A 139 7.57 -9.15 -6.30
C ALA A 139 7.70 -10.64 -6.64
N SER A 140 7.27 -11.54 -5.74
CA SER A 140 7.35 -12.99 -5.94
C SER A 140 6.50 -13.50 -7.11
N ILE A 141 5.40 -12.81 -7.44
CA ILE A 141 4.53 -13.12 -8.58
C ILE A 141 4.76 -12.19 -9.78
N GLY A 142 5.70 -11.25 -9.70
CA GLY A 142 5.93 -10.29 -10.79
C GLY A 142 4.75 -9.35 -11.06
N CYS A 143 4.01 -8.95 -10.01
CA CYS A 143 2.94 -7.96 -10.11
C CYS A 143 3.48 -6.54 -9.90
N ASP A 144 3.98 -5.91 -10.97
CA ASP A 144 4.67 -4.61 -10.91
C ASP A 144 3.79 -3.47 -10.40
N ILE A 145 2.50 -3.50 -10.74
CA ILE A 145 1.54 -2.47 -10.33
C ILE A 145 1.39 -2.45 -8.81
N LEU A 146 1.17 -3.62 -8.21
CA LEU A 146 1.00 -3.75 -6.77
C LEU A 146 2.31 -3.44 -6.04
N LYS A 147 3.43 -3.96 -6.56
CA LYS A 147 4.79 -3.67 -6.06
C LYS A 147 5.07 -2.18 -6.01
N LYS A 148 4.83 -1.44 -7.11
CA LYS A 148 5.04 0.01 -7.20
C LYS A 148 4.15 0.78 -6.23
N ARG A 149 2.89 0.39 -6.07
CA ARG A 149 1.96 1.04 -5.15
C ARG A 149 2.32 0.80 -3.68
N ALA A 150 2.63 -0.44 -3.31
CA ALA A 150 3.08 -0.80 -1.97
C ALA A 150 4.36 -0.03 -1.61
N ARG A 151 5.36 -0.01 -2.51
CA ARG A 151 6.59 0.77 -2.35
C ARG A 151 6.32 2.25 -2.14
N LYS A 152 5.47 2.87 -2.98
CA LYS A 152 5.09 4.28 -2.83
C LYS A 152 4.50 4.56 -1.45
N ARG A 153 3.65 3.65 -0.93
CA ARG A 153 3.07 3.77 0.40
C ARG A 153 4.11 3.61 1.50
N MET A 154 5.02 2.64 1.39
CA MET A 154 6.13 2.48 2.33
C MET A 154 6.98 3.76 2.42
N VAL A 155 7.35 4.37 1.28
CA VAL A 155 8.12 5.62 1.26
C VAL A 155 7.39 6.72 2.03
N LEU A 156 6.08 6.89 1.81
CA LEU A 156 5.28 7.88 2.54
C LEU A 156 5.27 7.61 4.06
N LEU A 157 5.12 6.34 4.46
CA LEU A 157 5.12 5.94 5.87
C LEU A 157 6.49 6.14 6.52
N SER A 158 7.59 5.95 5.79
CA SER A 158 8.95 6.17 6.32
C SER A 158 9.31 7.65 6.51
N VAL A 159 8.63 8.60 5.84
CA VAL A 159 8.91 10.03 6.05
C VAL A 159 8.63 10.45 7.50
N GLU A 160 7.53 9.97 8.10
CA GLU A 160 7.15 10.37 9.45
C GLU A 160 8.00 9.70 10.52
N GLN A 161 7.89 8.38 10.67
CA GLN A 161 8.71 7.47 11.47
C GLN A 161 8.03 6.09 11.42
N ILE A 162 8.77 5.04 11.09
CA ILE A 162 8.29 3.66 11.18
C ILE A 162 8.02 3.33 12.66
N HIS A 163 6.85 2.76 12.95
CA HIS A 163 6.46 2.43 14.32
C HIS A 163 7.32 1.28 14.88
N SER A 164 7.61 1.28 16.18
CA SER A 164 8.42 0.22 16.82
C SER A 164 7.87 -1.19 16.53
N GLU A 165 6.55 -1.37 16.66
CA GLU A 165 5.86 -2.61 16.31
C GLU A 165 6.04 -3.07 14.85
N ASP A 166 6.20 -2.13 13.89
CA ASP A 166 6.56 -2.47 12.52
C ASP A 166 8.00 -2.97 12.44
N VAL A 167 8.93 -2.30 13.12
CA VAL A 167 10.34 -2.70 13.21
C VAL A 167 10.44 -4.11 13.79
N ARG A 168 9.79 -4.38 14.93
CA ARG A 168 9.76 -5.70 15.56
C ARG A 168 9.27 -6.77 14.58
N ALA A 169 8.14 -6.52 13.91
CA ALA A 169 7.56 -7.47 12.97
C ALA A 169 8.49 -7.75 11.78
N LEU A 170 9.19 -6.73 11.28
CA LEU A 170 10.15 -6.88 10.18
C LEU A 170 11.47 -7.52 10.61
N TRP A 171 11.89 -7.31 11.86
CA TRP A 171 13.12 -7.86 12.39
C TRP A 171 13.03 -9.38 12.57
N LEU A 172 11.84 -9.86 12.95
CA LEU A 172 11.49 -11.28 13.15
C LEU A 172 11.12 -12.02 11.86
N VAL A 173 11.26 -11.41 10.68
CA VAL A 173 10.95 -12.09 9.41
C VAL A 173 12.00 -13.16 9.12
N GLU A 174 11.52 -14.35 8.76
CA GLU A 174 12.35 -15.46 8.33
C GLU A 174 12.14 -15.82 6.83
N PRO A 175 13.22 -15.95 6.04
CA PRO A 175 14.60 -15.62 6.39
C PRO A 175 14.82 -14.10 6.57
N PRO A 176 15.85 -13.69 7.33
CA PRO A 176 16.22 -12.29 7.48
C PRO A 176 16.40 -11.56 6.16
N ASN A 177 15.73 -10.42 6.00
CA ASN A 177 16.00 -9.52 4.88
C ASN A 177 17.03 -8.47 5.32
N GLU A 178 18.31 -8.73 5.06
CA GLU A 178 19.40 -7.84 5.48
C GLU A 178 19.25 -6.42 4.91
N LYS A 179 18.78 -6.26 3.67
CA LYS A 179 18.54 -4.92 3.09
C LYS A 179 17.50 -4.14 3.90
N MET A 180 16.43 -4.81 4.32
CA MET A 180 15.42 -4.19 5.17
C MET A 180 15.96 -3.93 6.57
N ARG A 181 16.74 -4.85 7.17
CA ARG A 181 17.36 -4.64 8.49
C ARG A 181 18.30 -3.44 8.49
N THR A 182 19.19 -3.33 7.50
CA THR A 182 20.08 -2.16 7.34
C THR A 182 19.26 -0.88 7.22
N PHE A 183 18.24 -0.85 6.36
CA PHE A 183 17.36 0.32 6.23
C PHE A 183 16.67 0.71 7.55
N LEU A 184 16.20 -0.26 8.34
CA LEU A 184 15.59 0.00 9.65
C LEU A 184 16.59 0.56 10.65
N VAL A 185 17.81 -0.01 10.71
CA VAL A 185 18.90 0.49 11.55
C VAL A 185 19.22 1.94 11.20
N GLU A 186 19.47 2.23 9.92
CA GLU A 186 19.75 3.58 9.42
C GLU A 186 18.64 4.56 9.80
N HIS A 187 17.39 4.17 9.52
CA HIS A 187 16.21 5.00 9.77
C HIS A 187 16.04 5.34 11.26
N ILE A 188 16.32 4.40 12.16
CA ILE A 188 16.24 4.62 13.61
C ILE A 188 17.44 5.43 14.09
N ALA A 189 18.66 5.07 13.69
CA ALA A 189 19.91 5.69 14.13
C ALA A 189 19.96 7.18 13.75
N ILE A 190 19.61 7.53 12.51
CA ILE A 190 19.53 8.94 12.05
C ILE A 190 18.57 9.73 12.94
N ARG A 191 17.39 9.18 13.24
CA ARG A 191 16.37 9.85 14.08
C ARG A 191 16.79 9.97 15.54
N PHE A 192 17.52 8.99 16.03
CA PHE A 192 18.09 9.00 17.37
C PHE A 192 19.14 10.11 17.49
N TRP A 193 20.07 10.17 16.52
CA TRP A 193 21.12 11.18 16.41
C TRP A 193 20.56 12.61 16.25
N GLU A 194 19.58 12.80 15.37
CA GLU A 194 18.88 14.09 15.18
C GLU A 194 17.92 14.45 16.34
N LYS A 195 17.85 13.62 17.40
CA LYS A 195 16.98 13.79 18.57
C LYS A 195 15.48 13.89 18.26
N ARG A 196 15.05 13.46 17.07
CA ARG A 196 13.64 13.50 16.60
C ARG A 196 12.88 12.18 16.74
N LEU A 197 13.53 11.15 17.28
CA LEU A 197 12.89 9.85 17.51
C LEU A 197 11.70 10.00 18.48
N ARG A 198 10.50 9.71 17.98
CA ARG A 198 9.26 9.64 18.77
C ARG A 198 9.19 8.29 19.50
N ALA A 199 8.48 8.25 20.63
CA ALA A 199 8.28 7.04 21.43
C ALA A 199 9.61 6.34 21.81
N LYS A 200 10.57 7.10 22.35
CA LYS A 200 11.92 6.60 22.69
C LYS A 200 11.88 5.35 23.57
N SER A 201 10.99 5.29 24.56
CA SER A 201 10.84 4.13 25.45
C SER A 201 10.57 2.84 24.67
N ALA A 202 9.66 2.87 23.69
CA ALA A 202 9.34 1.71 22.88
C ALA A 202 10.55 1.23 22.05
N PHE A 203 11.39 2.15 21.55
CA PHE A 203 12.62 1.79 20.86
C PHE A 203 13.72 1.31 21.79
N TRP A 204 13.77 1.79 23.05
CA TRP A 204 14.66 1.23 24.05
C TRP A 204 14.30 -0.22 24.37
N THR A 205 13.02 -0.52 24.58
CA THR A 205 12.55 -1.90 24.76
C THR A 205 12.90 -2.78 23.57
N LEU A 206 12.76 -2.30 22.32
CA LEU A 206 13.20 -3.06 21.15
C LEU A 206 14.71 -3.35 21.14
N ARG A 207 15.53 -2.42 21.61
CA ARG A 207 16.97 -2.60 21.70
C ARG A 207 17.37 -3.60 22.78
N GLU A 208 16.59 -3.65 23.87
CA GLU A 208 16.76 -4.66 24.92
C GLU A 208 16.34 -6.06 24.43
N GLU A 209 15.24 -6.14 23.67
CA GLU A 209 14.76 -7.39 23.08
C GLU A 209 15.70 -7.96 22.01
N PHE A 210 16.35 -7.09 21.23
CA PHE A 210 17.21 -7.47 20.11
C PHE A 210 18.60 -6.83 20.26
N SER A 211 19.54 -7.54 20.89
CA SER A 211 20.93 -7.06 21.08
C SER A 211 21.62 -6.76 19.75
N ASP A 212 21.46 -7.59 18.72
CA ASP A 212 22.01 -7.33 17.37
C ASP A 212 21.49 -6.00 16.78
N LEU A 213 20.21 -5.66 16.99
CA LEU A 213 19.68 -4.36 16.58
C LEU A 213 20.33 -3.21 17.36
N HIS A 214 20.49 -3.38 18.67
CA HIS A 214 21.14 -2.39 19.53
C HIS A 214 22.57 -2.10 19.09
N ASP A 215 23.35 -3.15 18.82
CA ASP A 215 24.75 -3.05 18.42
C ASP A 215 24.88 -2.38 17.05
N ARG A 216 24.06 -2.78 16.08
CA ARG A 216 24.04 -2.16 14.74
C ARG A 216 23.67 -0.68 14.78
N ILE A 217 22.71 -0.28 15.64
CA ILE A 217 22.36 1.13 15.82
C ILE A 217 23.54 1.91 16.42
N ASN A 218 24.20 1.38 17.44
CA ASN A 218 25.34 2.05 18.07
C ASN A 218 26.51 2.20 17.11
N LEU A 219 26.81 1.15 16.34
CA LEU A 219 27.85 1.17 15.33
C LEU A 219 27.58 2.27 14.30
N PHE A 220 26.36 2.35 13.78
CA PHE A 220 25.97 3.40 12.84
C PHE A 220 26.05 4.80 13.43
N ILE A 221 25.67 4.99 14.71
CA ILE A 221 25.81 6.28 15.39
C ILE A 221 27.29 6.65 15.59
N ALA A 222 28.15 5.68 15.91
CA ALA A 222 29.59 5.90 16.05
C ALA A 222 30.20 6.34 14.71
N GLU A 223 29.81 5.70 13.60
CA GLU A 223 30.19 6.09 12.25
C GLU A 223 29.74 7.51 11.90
N LEU A 224 28.52 7.92 12.29
CA LEU A 224 28.05 9.29 12.09
C LEU A 224 28.83 10.33 12.91
N ASN A 225 29.32 9.97 14.10
CA ASN A 225 30.09 10.87 14.96
C ASN A 225 31.58 10.95 14.58
N GLY A 226 32.13 9.90 13.97
CA GLY A 226 33.54 9.82 13.54
C GLY A 226 33.79 10.09 12.05
N GLY A 227 32.74 10.13 11.23
CA GLY A 227 32.84 10.31 9.78
C GLY A 227 32.88 11.79 9.31
N PRO A 228 33.39 12.07 8.09
CA PRO A 228 33.36 13.41 7.51
C PRO A 228 31.92 13.91 7.37
N ALA A 229 31.69 15.18 7.75
CA ALA A 229 30.37 15.81 7.90
C ALA A 229 29.45 15.79 6.64
N ASP A 230 29.98 15.39 5.48
CA ASP A 230 29.24 15.25 4.23
C ASP A 230 28.40 13.95 4.15
N VAL A 231 28.70 12.93 4.97
CA VAL A 231 27.88 11.71 5.07
C VAL A 231 26.51 12.04 5.69
N ALA A 232 26.42 12.99 6.63
CA ALA A 232 25.16 13.35 7.29
C ALA A 232 24.18 14.12 6.38
N ARG A 233 24.64 14.78 5.31
CA ARG A 233 23.80 15.60 4.42
C ARG A 233 23.25 14.87 3.19
N GLY A 234 23.77 13.68 2.88
CA GLY A 234 23.37 12.88 1.71
C GLY A 234 22.27 11.83 1.97
N TYR A 235 22.00 11.47 3.23
CA TYR A 235 21.12 10.34 3.60
C TYR A 235 19.67 10.79 3.88
N GLY A 236 19.14 11.64 3.02
CA GLY A 236 17.69 11.58 2.76
C GLY A 236 17.37 10.22 2.11
N PRO A 237 16.14 9.69 2.26
CA PRO A 237 15.77 8.43 1.59
C PRO A 237 16.23 8.53 0.15
N THR A 238 17.10 7.60 -0.25
CA THR A 238 17.80 7.58 -1.52
C THR A 238 16.90 8.14 -2.60
N ARG A 239 17.38 9.20 -3.27
CA ARG A 239 16.81 9.84 -4.45
C ARG A 239 16.50 8.76 -5.49
N LEU A 240 15.40 8.05 -5.30
CA LEU A 240 14.79 7.14 -6.25
C LEU A 240 14.25 8.02 -7.34
N GLU A 241 15.13 8.30 -8.31
CA GLU A 241 14.88 8.87 -9.63
C GLU A 241 13.51 9.52 -9.75
N THR A 242 13.35 10.67 -9.11
CA THR A 242 12.29 11.60 -9.48
C THR A 242 12.87 12.41 -10.63
N GLN A 243 12.83 11.81 -11.82
CA GLN A 243 13.01 12.52 -13.07
C GLN A 243 12.04 13.70 -13.08
N GLY A 244 12.58 14.87 -13.40
CA GLY A 244 12.08 16.15 -12.93
C GLY A 244 10.66 16.50 -13.35
N HIS A 245 9.87 16.95 -12.37
CA HIS A 245 8.79 17.89 -12.61
C HIS A 245 8.96 19.07 -11.66
N LYS A 246 9.55 20.14 -12.20
CA LYS A 246 9.55 21.48 -11.62
C LYS A 246 8.08 21.88 -11.40
N LYS A 247 7.64 21.91 -10.14
CA LYS A 247 6.37 22.56 -9.79
C LYS A 247 6.64 24.04 -9.59
N THR A 248 6.29 24.83 -10.60
CA THR A 248 6.08 26.26 -10.49
C THR A 248 4.96 26.49 -9.47
N ALA A 249 5.29 27.23 -8.41
CA ALA A 249 4.31 27.79 -7.49
C ALA A 249 3.39 28.73 -8.28
N ARG A 250 2.09 28.42 -8.34
CA ARG A 250 1.07 29.39 -8.73
C ARG A 250 0.19 29.68 -7.52
N ASN A 251 0.30 30.93 -7.07
CA ASN A 251 -0.65 31.62 -6.23
C ASN A 251 -2.06 31.42 -6.78
N ILE A 252 -3.00 31.02 -5.92
CA ILE A 252 -4.43 31.24 -6.18
C ILE A 252 -4.97 32.05 -5.01
N SER A 253 -5.05 33.34 -5.31
CA SER A 253 -5.76 34.37 -4.58
C SER A 253 -7.26 34.04 -4.51
N ALA A 254 -7.89 34.53 -3.45
CA ALA A 254 -9.31 34.48 -3.21
C ALA A 254 -10.16 34.87 -4.44
N VAL A 255 -11.19 34.08 -4.73
CA VAL A 255 -12.31 34.50 -5.60
C VAL A 255 -13.60 34.26 -4.83
N LYS A 256 -14.35 35.36 -4.70
CA LYS A 256 -15.70 35.49 -4.17
C LYS A 256 -16.67 34.55 -4.88
N VAL A 257 -17.59 34.04 -4.08
CA VAL A 257 -18.84 33.41 -4.49
C VAL A 257 -19.70 34.46 -5.19
N GLU A 258 -20.19 34.14 -6.38
CA GLU A 258 -21.43 34.70 -6.93
C GLU A 258 -22.31 33.56 -7.43
N GLU A 259 -23.58 33.67 -7.07
CA GLU A 259 -24.70 32.82 -7.43
C GLU A 259 -24.88 32.75 -8.94
N GLN A 260 -25.27 31.57 -9.45
CA GLN A 260 -26.42 31.51 -10.35
C GLN A 260 -26.98 30.09 -10.43
N SER A 261 -28.28 30.09 -10.63
CA SER A 261 -29.28 29.06 -10.46
C SER A 261 -29.30 28.00 -11.58
N ASN A 262 -30.08 26.95 -11.29
CA ASN A 262 -31.15 26.42 -12.15
C ASN A 262 -30.94 24.97 -12.63
N VAL A 263 -31.54 24.01 -11.93
CA VAL A 263 -32.05 22.76 -12.54
C VAL A 263 -33.35 22.35 -11.82
N GLN A 264 -34.45 22.43 -12.55
CA GLN A 264 -35.77 21.88 -12.21
C GLN A 264 -35.87 20.39 -12.58
N ARG A 265 -36.41 19.55 -11.68
CA ARG A 265 -37.46 18.52 -11.92
C ARG A 265 -37.74 17.66 -10.67
N PRO A 266 -38.88 16.94 -10.57
CA PRO A 266 -40.20 17.42 -10.20
C PRO A 266 -40.68 16.89 -8.82
N THR A 267 -41.76 17.53 -8.38
CA THR A 267 -42.58 17.39 -7.16
C THR A 267 -43.14 16.00 -6.85
N ASN A 268 -43.01 15.55 -5.60
CA ASN A 268 -44.17 15.15 -4.75
C ASN A 268 -43.74 14.79 -3.32
N ALA A 269 -44.01 15.69 -2.37
CA ALA A 269 -44.43 15.47 -0.98
C ALA A 269 -44.23 16.79 -0.23
N LYS A 270 -45.30 17.35 0.35
CA LYS A 270 -45.26 18.53 1.22
C LYS A 270 -44.27 18.31 2.37
N ARG A 271 -43.04 18.81 2.22
CA ARG A 271 -42.14 19.09 3.34
C ARG A 271 -42.09 20.60 3.50
N GLU A 272 -42.62 21.08 4.62
CA GLU A 272 -42.40 22.45 5.06
C GLU A 272 -40.89 22.61 5.32
N ASN A 273 -40.18 23.19 4.37
CA ASN A 273 -38.78 23.56 4.54
C ASN A 273 -38.73 24.78 5.47
N LYS A 274 -38.55 24.55 6.77
CA LYS A 274 -38.19 25.62 7.72
C LYS A 274 -36.72 25.98 7.52
N THR A 275 -36.46 27.09 6.84
CA THR A 275 -35.14 27.71 6.79
C THR A 275 -34.89 28.43 8.11
N VAL A 276 -33.96 27.94 8.93
CA VAL A 276 -33.58 28.57 10.19
C VAL A 276 -32.25 29.29 10.01
N THR A 277 -32.24 30.62 10.18
CA THR A 277 -31.00 31.41 10.18
C THR A 277 -30.30 31.24 11.53
N LEU A 278 -29.18 30.53 11.54
CA LEU A 278 -28.42 30.25 12.76
C LEU A 278 -27.37 31.34 12.99
N LYS A 279 -27.27 31.84 14.23
CA LYS A 279 -26.14 32.66 14.70
C LYS A 279 -25.16 31.75 15.45
N PRO A 280 -24.10 31.24 14.79
CA PRO A 280 -23.15 30.34 15.45
C PRO A 280 -22.32 31.09 16.50
N HIS A 281 -22.17 30.49 17.70
CA HIS A 281 -21.25 31.01 18.71
C HIS A 281 -19.84 30.50 18.40
N ILE A 282 -18.94 31.41 18.01
CA ILE A 282 -17.54 31.07 17.73
C ILE A 282 -16.85 30.79 19.07
N VAL A 283 -16.34 29.57 19.24
CA VAL A 283 -15.63 29.15 20.45
C VAL A 283 -14.12 29.36 20.30
N ARG A 284 -13.61 29.37 19.07
CA ARG A 284 -12.21 29.70 18.78
C ARG A 284 -12.06 30.32 17.39
N LYS A 285 -11.41 31.48 17.30
CA LYS A 285 -11.09 32.15 16.04
C LYS A 285 -9.97 31.41 15.31
N ALA A 286 -10.03 31.38 13.97
CA ALA A 286 -8.99 30.77 13.15
C ALA A 286 -7.66 31.54 13.27
N THR A 287 -6.54 30.82 13.16
CA THR A 287 -5.20 31.39 12.94
C THR A 287 -4.55 30.66 11.76
N SER A 288 -3.42 31.15 11.24
CA SER A 288 -2.81 30.62 10.01
C SER A 288 -2.47 29.12 10.05
N LYS A 289 -2.49 28.50 11.24
CA LYS A 289 -2.18 27.07 11.46
C LYS A 289 -3.32 26.27 12.09
N THR A 290 -4.47 26.87 12.44
CA THR A 290 -5.59 26.13 13.05
C THR A 290 -6.96 26.64 12.57
N PRO A 291 -7.89 25.74 12.19
CA PRO A 291 -9.24 26.12 11.78
C PRO A 291 -10.06 26.68 12.95
N ALA A 292 -11.08 27.49 12.64
CA ALA A 292 -12.04 27.98 13.61
C ALA A 292 -12.98 26.86 14.07
N TYR A 293 -13.37 26.88 15.33
CA TYR A 293 -14.40 26.00 15.88
C TYR A 293 -15.59 26.85 16.32
N ALA A 294 -16.78 26.51 15.84
CA ALA A 294 -18.05 27.07 16.29
C ALA A 294 -18.86 25.99 16.98
N LYS A 295 -19.52 26.33 18.08
CA LYS A 295 -20.45 25.44 18.76
C LYS A 295 -21.85 25.74 18.25
N LEU A 296 -22.50 24.70 17.74
CA LEU A 296 -23.91 24.71 17.39
C LEU A 296 -24.67 23.99 18.48
N ASP A 297 -25.67 24.66 19.04
CA ASP A 297 -26.60 24.04 19.96
C ASP A 297 -27.67 23.28 19.17
N LEU A 298 -28.00 22.06 19.57
CA LEU A 298 -29.04 21.26 18.90
C LEU A 298 -30.43 21.91 19.10
N ALA A 299 -30.62 22.65 20.20
CA ALA A 299 -31.84 23.40 20.45
C ALA A 299 -32.06 24.51 19.40
N SER A 300 -31.01 25.14 18.89
CA SER A 300 -31.14 26.25 17.91
C SER A 300 -31.49 25.77 16.50
N ILE A 301 -31.31 24.48 16.21
CA ILE A 301 -31.77 23.82 14.98
C ILE A 301 -33.12 23.10 15.16
N GLY A 302 -33.77 23.25 16.33
CA GLY A 302 -35.07 22.63 16.62
C GLY A 302 -35.00 21.11 16.78
N VAL A 303 -33.81 20.55 17.05
CA VAL A 303 -33.59 19.11 17.20
C VAL A 303 -33.35 18.78 18.66
N THR A 304 -34.18 17.93 19.25
CA THR A 304 -33.94 17.41 20.59
C THR A 304 -32.86 16.33 20.55
N ARG A 305 -32.11 16.17 21.65
CA ARG A 305 -31.02 15.19 21.76
C ARG A 305 -31.47 13.76 21.42
N GLU A 306 -32.69 13.38 21.79
CA GLU A 306 -33.27 12.06 21.49
C GLU A 306 -33.50 11.85 19.99
N LYS A 307 -33.93 12.89 19.26
CA LYS A 307 -34.09 12.83 17.80
C LYS A 307 -32.75 12.72 17.07
N PHE A 308 -31.67 13.22 17.67
CA PHE A 308 -30.33 13.19 17.07
C PHE A 308 -29.54 11.93 17.44
N CYS A 309 -29.60 11.48 18.70
CA CYS A 309 -28.82 10.37 19.22
C CYS A 309 -29.57 9.03 19.26
N GLY A 310 -30.88 9.02 19.01
CA GLY A 310 -31.75 7.86 19.20
C GLY A 310 -32.08 7.59 20.66
N PRO A 311 -33.09 6.74 20.94
CA PRO A 311 -33.42 6.32 22.31
C PRO A 311 -32.27 5.49 22.88
N ARG A 312 -31.89 5.80 24.13
CA ARG A 312 -30.93 5.00 24.90
C ARG A 312 -31.65 3.75 25.40
N TYR A 313 -31.19 2.58 24.95
CA TYR A 313 -31.41 1.33 25.68
C TYR A 313 -30.46 1.28 26.88
#